data_AF-A0A3L7A2R9-F1
#
_entry.id   AF-A0A3L7A2R9-F1
#
_cell.length_a   1.000
_cell.length_b   1.000
_cell.length_c   1.000
_cell.angle_alpha   90.00
_cell.angle_beta   90.00
_cell.angle_gamma   90.00
#
_symmetry.space_group_name_H-M   'P 1'
#
loop_
_entity.id
_entity.type
_entity.pdbx_description
1 polymer ?
#
loop_
_entity_poly.entity_id
_entity_poly.type
_entity_poly.pdbx_seq_one_letter_code
_entity_poly.pdbx_strand_id
1 'polypeptide(L)'
;MRGGVGSYAFCVRTCDGRYFPLQGRAEAGGEAAALAQCSGFCPAAKMDVYYTYASDKAIDGAVNAKGKTYTSLATAFVYRERLVPDCTCTADGRAGGMRYVDVTQDPTLRRGDIVMTAAGAKVFAGSAKARPPYRERDFVSPDRFPELGSAMRKRIAELTQL
;
A
#
# COMPACT_ATOMS: atom_id res chain seq x y z
N MET A 1 16.51 -23.61 19.63
CA MET A 1 16.56 -22.15 19.86
C MET A 1 17.34 -21.54 18.70
N ARG A 2 16.72 -20.71 17.85
CA ARG A 2 17.42 -19.97 16.79
C ARG A 2 17.32 -18.48 17.10
N GLY A 3 18.45 -17.87 17.42
CA GLY A 3 18.56 -16.47 17.79
C GLY A 3 18.66 -15.55 16.58
N GLY A 4 17.94 -14.43 16.65
CA GLY A 4 18.47 -13.09 16.40
C GLY A 4 19.22 -12.80 15.10
N VAL A 5 18.64 -13.07 13.94
CA VAL A 5 18.90 -12.30 12.71
C VAL A 5 17.53 -12.01 12.08
N GLY A 6 17.21 -10.73 11.86
CA GLY A 6 15.90 -10.33 11.36
C GLY A 6 15.61 -10.97 10.01
N SER A 7 14.46 -11.63 9.88
CA SER A 7 13.98 -12.05 8.57
C SER A 7 13.52 -10.85 7.76
N TYR A 8 13.94 -10.81 6.49
CA TYR A 8 13.40 -9.89 5.51
C TYR A 8 12.27 -10.59 4.78
N ALA A 9 11.12 -9.93 4.72
CA ALA A 9 9.97 -10.38 3.96
C ALA A 9 9.79 -9.51 2.72
N PHE A 10 9.35 -10.13 1.63
CA PHE A 10 9.08 -9.48 0.37
C PHE A 10 7.70 -9.87 -0.12
N CYS A 11 6.92 -8.87 -0.53
CA CYS A 11 5.76 -9.08 -1.36
C CYS A 11 6.22 -9.28 -2.79
N VAL A 12 5.76 -10.35 -3.45
CA VAL A 12 6.10 -10.67 -4.83
C VAL A 12 4.83 -10.75 -5.66
N ARG A 13 4.74 -9.95 -6.72
CA ARG A 13 3.72 -10.05 -7.74
C ARG A 13 4.08 -11.17 -8.71
N THR A 14 3.30 -12.24 -8.68
CA THR A 14 3.67 -13.50 -9.33
C THR A 14 3.54 -13.48 -10.87
N CYS A 15 2.83 -12.51 -11.44
CA CYS A 15 2.66 -12.42 -12.90
C CYS A 15 3.85 -11.78 -13.64
N ASP A 16 4.70 -11.01 -12.97
CA ASP A 16 5.89 -10.37 -13.56
C ASP A 16 7.14 -10.40 -12.66
N GLY A 17 7.04 -11.03 -11.49
CA GLY A 17 8.12 -11.15 -10.52
C GLY A 17 8.45 -9.85 -9.80
N ARG A 18 7.65 -8.77 -9.92
CA ARG A 18 7.95 -7.52 -9.22
C ARG A 18 7.87 -7.73 -7.71
N TYR A 19 8.91 -7.32 -6.99
CA TYR A 19 8.96 -7.43 -5.54
C TYR A 19 9.15 -6.08 -4.86
N PHE A 20 8.70 -5.99 -3.61
CA PHE A 20 9.00 -4.87 -2.70
C PHE A 20 9.11 -5.38 -1.26
N PRO A 21 9.93 -4.74 -0.42
CA PRO A 21 10.06 -5.13 0.99
C PRO A 21 8.73 -5.00 1.72
N LEU A 22 8.34 -6.05 2.45
CA LEU A 22 7.23 -6.00 3.37
C LEU A 22 7.74 -5.41 4.70
N GLN A 23 7.35 -4.17 4.98
CA GLN A 23 7.75 -3.46 6.19
C GLN A 23 6.99 -3.96 7.41
N GLY A 24 7.67 -4.07 8.56
CA GLY A 24 7.11 -4.51 9.83
C GLY A 24 7.46 -5.95 10.20
N ARG A 25 6.91 -6.44 11.33
CA ARG A 25 7.13 -7.83 11.78
C ARG A 25 6.22 -8.77 11.00
N ALA A 26 6.57 -9.04 9.74
CA ALA A 26 5.82 -9.97 8.88
C ALA A 26 5.59 -11.34 9.54
N GLU A 27 6.51 -11.79 10.40
CA GLU A 27 6.37 -13.04 11.15
C GLU A 27 5.39 -12.97 12.34
N ALA A 28 5.13 -11.78 12.91
CA ALA A 28 4.28 -11.65 14.10
C ALA A 28 2.81 -12.02 13.85
N GLY A 29 2.34 -11.93 12.59
CA GLY A 29 1.00 -12.36 12.18
C GLY A 29 0.98 -13.63 11.31
N GLY A 30 2.15 -14.23 11.03
CA GLY A 30 2.28 -15.37 10.13
C GLY A 30 2.09 -15.06 8.64
N GLU A 31 2.19 -16.11 7.80
CA GLU A 31 2.10 -16.02 6.33
C GLU A 31 0.80 -15.37 5.86
N ALA A 32 -0.35 -15.78 6.41
CA ALA A 32 -1.65 -15.28 5.98
C ALA A 32 -1.78 -13.76 6.19
N ALA A 33 -1.27 -13.23 7.32
CA ALA A 33 -1.27 -11.79 7.58
C ALA A 33 -0.31 -11.05 6.63
N ALA A 34 0.87 -11.61 6.38
CA ALA A 34 1.82 -11.05 5.43
C ALA A 34 1.23 -11.02 3.99
N LEU A 35 0.58 -12.10 3.57
CA LEU A 35 -0.08 -12.18 2.27
C LEU A 35 -1.23 -11.17 2.17
N ALA A 36 -2.04 -11.04 3.22
CA ALA A 36 -3.10 -10.03 3.27
C ALA A 36 -2.55 -8.60 3.14
N GLN A 37 -1.40 -8.30 3.75
CA GLN A 37 -0.72 -7.01 3.55
C GLN A 37 -0.26 -6.83 2.10
N CYS A 38 0.38 -7.83 1.51
CA CYS A 38 0.81 -7.79 0.11
C CYS A 38 -0.38 -7.58 -0.84
N SER A 39 -1.48 -8.30 -0.62
CA SER A 39 -2.73 -8.13 -1.37
C SER A 39 -3.36 -6.75 -1.15
N GLY A 40 -3.25 -6.17 0.06
CA GLY A 40 -3.70 -4.81 0.34
C GLY A 40 -2.92 -3.75 -0.45
N PHE A 41 -1.62 -3.96 -0.65
CA PHE A 41 -0.78 -3.09 -1.49
C PHE A 41 -1.06 -3.27 -2.99
N CYS A 42 -1.31 -4.51 -3.43
CA CYS A 42 -1.50 -4.85 -4.84
C CYS A 42 -2.75 -5.72 -5.05
N PRO A 43 -3.96 -5.16 -4.89
CA PRO A 43 -5.22 -5.93 -4.93
C PRO A 43 -5.60 -6.42 -6.32
N ALA A 44 -5.12 -5.75 -7.37
CA ALA A 44 -5.39 -6.13 -8.76
C ALA A 44 -4.45 -7.25 -9.28
N ALA A 45 -3.53 -7.73 -8.46
CA ALA A 45 -2.55 -8.73 -8.88
C ALA A 45 -2.45 -9.91 -7.90
N LYS A 46 -2.03 -11.06 -8.42
CA LYS A 46 -1.75 -12.24 -7.59
C LYS A 46 -0.41 -12.07 -6.87
N MET A 47 -0.48 -12.05 -5.55
CA MET A 47 0.67 -11.87 -4.66
C MET A 47 1.09 -13.20 -4.00
N ASP A 48 2.37 -13.28 -3.65
CA ASP A 48 2.97 -14.31 -2.79
C ASP A 48 3.99 -13.64 -1.87
N VAL A 49 4.38 -14.31 -0.79
CA VAL A 49 5.34 -13.79 0.19
C VAL A 49 6.60 -14.64 0.21
N TYR A 50 7.75 -13.96 0.14
CA TYR A 50 9.06 -14.59 0.18
C TYR A 50 9.86 -14.07 1.37
N TYR A 51 10.57 -14.97 2.04
CA TYR A 51 11.35 -14.66 3.24
C TYR A 51 12.81 -15.05 3.06
N THR A 52 13.71 -14.25 3.62
CA THR A 52 15.14 -14.58 3.73
C THR A 52 15.65 -14.21 5.12
N TYR A 53 16.62 -14.96 5.62
CA TYR A 53 17.37 -14.63 6.83
C TYR A 53 18.76 -14.09 6.50
N ALA A 54 19.09 -14.03 5.21
CA ALA A 54 20.38 -13.62 4.70
C ALA A 54 20.29 -12.17 4.20
N SER A 55 20.91 -11.24 4.92
CA SER A 55 20.93 -9.81 4.58
C SER A 55 21.73 -9.52 3.31
N ASP A 56 22.72 -10.37 2.99
CA ASP A 56 23.59 -10.29 1.82
C ASP A 56 22.92 -10.77 0.53
N LYS A 57 21.99 -11.74 0.62
CA LYS A 57 21.32 -12.34 -0.55
C LYS A 57 20.00 -11.67 -0.95
N ALA A 58 19.45 -10.79 -0.11
CA ALA A 58 18.20 -10.07 -0.37
C ALA A 58 17.10 -10.97 -0.96
N ILE A 59 16.38 -10.52 -2.00
CA ILE A 59 15.33 -11.29 -2.65
C ILE A 59 15.85 -12.56 -3.36
N ASP A 60 17.10 -12.56 -3.83
CA ASP A 60 17.64 -13.67 -4.65
C ASP A 60 17.73 -14.97 -3.85
N GLY A 61 17.97 -14.85 -2.55
CA GLY A 61 17.98 -15.96 -1.59
C GLY A 61 16.63 -16.21 -0.91
N ALA A 62 15.58 -15.47 -1.24
CA ALA A 62 14.30 -15.56 -0.54
C ALA A 62 13.47 -16.77 -1.00
N VAL A 63 12.76 -17.39 -0.07
CA VAL A 63 11.92 -18.58 -0.28
C VAL A 63 10.48 -18.32 0.19
N ASN A 64 9.49 -18.86 -0.54
CA ASN A 64 8.10 -18.82 -0.10
C ASN A 64 7.76 -19.97 0.85
N ALA A 65 6.54 -19.98 1.38
CA ALA A 65 6.06 -21.02 2.31
C ALA A 65 6.11 -22.45 1.74
N LYS A 66 6.19 -22.60 0.40
CA LYS A 66 6.31 -23.88 -0.30
C LYS A 66 7.76 -24.31 -0.54
N GLY A 67 8.73 -23.55 -0.01
CA GLY A 67 10.16 -23.81 -0.18
C GLY A 67 10.70 -23.46 -1.58
N LYS A 68 9.94 -22.76 -2.42
CA LYS A 68 10.43 -22.32 -3.74
C LYS A 68 11.20 -21.02 -3.60
N THR A 69 12.38 -20.96 -4.21
CA THR A 69 13.16 -19.71 -4.27
C THR A 69 12.48 -18.71 -5.19
N TYR A 70 12.65 -17.42 -4.93
CA TYR A 70 12.15 -16.37 -5.83
C TYR A 70 12.74 -16.51 -7.24
N THR A 71 14.02 -16.84 -7.34
CA THR A 71 14.72 -17.08 -8.61
C THR A 71 14.18 -18.27 -9.41
N SER A 72 13.45 -19.20 -8.78
CA SER A 72 12.81 -20.34 -9.48
C SER A 72 11.44 -19.98 -10.08
N LEU A 73 10.90 -18.79 -9.80
CA LEU A 73 9.67 -18.31 -10.41
C LEU A 73 9.90 -18.03 -11.89
N ALA A 74 9.08 -18.61 -12.78
CA ALA A 74 9.22 -18.44 -14.23
C ALA A 74 9.14 -16.97 -14.68
N THR A 75 8.49 -16.11 -13.89
CA THR A 75 8.35 -14.67 -14.13
C THR A 75 9.33 -13.82 -13.31
N ALA A 76 10.29 -14.44 -12.59
CA ALA A 76 11.27 -13.71 -11.80
C ALA A 76 11.94 -12.62 -12.66
N PHE A 77 11.99 -11.40 -12.12
CA PHE A 77 12.62 -10.24 -12.75
C PHE A 77 12.05 -9.74 -14.08
N VAL A 78 10.99 -10.34 -14.63
CA VAL A 78 10.38 -9.90 -15.91
C VAL A 78 10.01 -8.40 -15.88
N TYR A 79 9.56 -7.90 -14.73
CA TYR A 79 9.24 -6.48 -14.51
C TYR A 79 10.40 -5.51 -14.79
N ARG A 80 11.65 -5.98 -14.81
CA ARG A 80 12.85 -5.17 -15.12
C ARG A 80 13.01 -4.94 -16.61
N GLU A 81 12.51 -5.86 -17.42
CA GLU A 81 12.68 -5.85 -18.87
C GLU A 81 11.48 -5.23 -19.58
N ARG A 82 10.28 -5.49 -19.07
CA ARG A 82 9.03 -5.05 -19.71
C ARG A 82 7.87 -4.91 -18.73
N LEU A 83 6.88 -4.13 -19.14
CA LEU A 83 5.56 -4.13 -18.50
C LEU A 83 4.76 -5.33 -19.00
N VAL A 84 4.28 -6.17 -18.07
CA VAL A 84 3.35 -7.26 -18.38
C VAL A 84 1.93 -6.70 -18.38
N PRO A 85 1.15 -6.86 -19.47
CA PRO A 85 -0.25 -6.43 -19.52
C PRO A 85 -1.05 -7.03 -18.37
N ASP A 86 -1.96 -6.24 -17.79
CA ASP A 86 -2.84 -6.64 -16.69
C ASP A 86 -2.11 -7.16 -15.43
N CYS A 87 -0.83 -6.81 -15.27
CA CYS A 87 0.00 -7.17 -14.13
C CYS A 87 0.53 -5.91 -13.43
N THR A 88 -0.38 -5.04 -12.98
CA THR A 88 -0.06 -3.90 -12.12
C THR A 88 -0.80 -4.00 -10.78
N CYS A 89 -0.45 -3.13 -9.82
CA CYS A 89 -1.17 -3.08 -8.53
C CYS A 89 -2.51 -2.31 -8.64
N THR A 90 -2.79 -1.72 -9.80
CA THR A 90 -3.98 -0.93 -10.09
C THR A 90 -4.84 -1.62 -11.15
N ALA A 91 -6.15 -1.49 -11.03
CA ALA A 91 -7.10 -2.17 -11.92
C ALA A 91 -7.07 -1.66 -13.38
N ASP A 92 -6.49 -0.48 -13.62
CA ASP A 92 -6.40 0.16 -14.95
C ASP A 92 -5.15 -0.24 -15.75
N GLY A 93 -4.31 -1.14 -15.20
CA GLY A 93 -3.11 -1.63 -15.88
C GLY A 93 -2.01 -0.57 -16.06
N ARG A 94 -2.20 0.65 -15.53
CA ARG A 94 -1.24 1.75 -15.70
C ARG A 94 -0.08 1.60 -14.70
N ALA A 95 1.14 1.56 -15.22
CA ALA A 95 2.33 1.65 -14.38
C ALA A 95 2.33 3.02 -13.66
N GLY A 96 2.46 3.00 -12.33
CA GLY A 96 2.43 4.22 -11.52
C GLY A 96 1.04 4.80 -11.28
N GLY A 97 -0.03 4.08 -11.62
CA GLY A 97 -1.40 4.48 -11.26
C GLY A 97 -1.55 4.61 -9.74
N MET A 98 -2.34 5.59 -9.30
CA MET A 98 -2.72 5.71 -7.90
C MET A 98 -3.81 4.69 -7.58
N ARG A 99 -3.62 3.91 -6.52
CA ARG A 99 -4.68 3.06 -5.97
C ARG A 99 -5.78 3.97 -5.43
N TYR A 100 -7.01 3.78 -5.90
CA TYR A 100 -8.16 4.37 -5.22
C TYR A 100 -8.28 3.74 -3.84
N VAL A 101 -8.09 4.56 -2.81
CA VAL A 101 -8.40 4.18 -1.42
C VAL A 101 -9.75 4.78 -1.12
N ASP A 102 -10.70 3.93 -0.70
CA ASP A 102 -11.93 4.44 -0.14
C ASP A 102 -11.61 5.12 1.20
N VAL A 103 -11.58 6.44 1.18
CA VAL A 103 -11.27 7.26 2.35
C VAL A 103 -12.25 7.03 3.50
N THR A 104 -13.46 6.53 3.23
CA THR A 104 -14.42 6.20 4.29
C THR A 104 -13.99 4.96 5.09
N GLN A 105 -13.10 4.13 4.53
CA GLN A 105 -12.59 2.91 5.17
C GLN A 105 -11.22 3.09 5.82
N ASP A 106 -10.61 4.27 5.74
CA ASP A 106 -9.21 4.46 6.16
C ASP A 106 -9.09 4.66 7.68
N PRO A 107 -8.65 3.65 8.46
CA PRO A 107 -8.60 3.75 9.92
C PRO A 107 -7.52 4.71 10.44
N THR A 108 -6.69 5.27 9.55
CA THR A 108 -5.60 6.17 9.92
C THR A 108 -6.04 7.62 10.01
N LEU A 109 -7.22 7.95 9.47
CA LEU A 109 -7.73 9.32 9.43
C LEU A 109 -7.89 9.93 10.82
N ARG A 110 -7.37 11.15 10.94
CA ARG A 110 -7.46 12.01 12.12
C ARG A 110 -8.15 13.31 11.75
N ARG A 111 -8.87 13.88 12.71
CA ARG A 111 -9.50 15.18 12.54
C ARG A 111 -8.47 16.19 12.03
N GLY A 112 -8.78 16.86 10.93
CA GLY A 112 -7.90 17.82 10.26
C GLY A 112 -7.13 17.26 9.07
N ASP A 113 -7.14 15.94 8.85
CA ASP A 113 -6.51 15.35 7.67
C ASP A 113 -7.19 15.84 6.39
N ILE A 114 -6.39 16.29 5.43
CA ILE A 114 -6.84 16.73 4.12
C ILE A 114 -6.74 15.53 3.16
N VAL A 115 -7.86 15.16 2.56
CA VAL A 115 -7.95 14.06 1.59
C VAL A 115 -8.33 14.61 0.21
N MET A 116 -7.63 14.15 -0.83
CA MET A 116 -8.00 14.46 -2.22
C MET A 116 -8.96 13.40 -2.73
N THR A 117 -10.16 13.84 -3.10
CA THR A 117 -11.20 12.98 -3.70
C THR A 117 -11.41 13.36 -5.17
N ALA A 118 -12.15 12.55 -5.92
CA ALA A 118 -12.54 12.89 -7.29
C ALA A 118 -13.38 14.18 -7.37
N ALA A 119 -14.06 14.57 -6.28
CA ALA A 119 -14.82 15.82 -6.16
C ALA A 119 -13.98 16.99 -5.62
N GLY A 120 -12.66 16.82 -5.50
CA GLY A 120 -11.72 17.80 -4.94
C GLY A 120 -11.32 17.50 -3.49
N ALA A 121 -10.61 18.46 -2.88
CA ALA A 121 -10.12 18.34 -1.51
C ALA A 121 -11.26 18.35 -0.49
N LYS A 122 -11.18 17.46 0.50
CA LYS A 122 -12.03 17.43 1.70
C LYS A 122 -11.14 17.40 2.94
N VAL A 123 -11.70 17.82 4.08
CA VAL A 123 -11.04 17.72 5.38
C VAL A 123 -11.85 16.78 6.26
N PHE A 124 -11.20 15.80 6.87
CA PHE A 124 -11.84 14.90 7.80
C PHE A 124 -12.14 15.64 9.11
N ALA A 125 -13.43 15.79 9.43
CA ALA A 125 -13.95 16.44 10.62
C ALA A 125 -14.50 15.46 11.66
N GLY A 126 -14.43 14.15 11.38
CA GLY A 126 -14.88 13.09 12.28
C GLY A 126 -14.22 13.15 13.66
N SER A 127 -14.88 12.57 14.66
CA SER A 127 -14.36 12.57 16.03
C SER A 127 -13.11 11.68 16.15
N ALA A 128 -12.20 12.01 17.08
CA ALA A 128 -11.00 11.19 17.34
C ALA A 128 -11.29 9.74 17.80
N LYS A 129 -12.54 9.47 18.22
CA LYS A 129 -13.00 8.13 18.62
C LYS A 129 -13.71 7.38 17.49
N ALA A 130 -14.01 8.04 16.36
CA ALA A 130 -14.69 7.42 15.24
C ALA A 130 -13.79 6.34 14.61
N ARG A 131 -14.40 5.24 14.19
CA ARG A 131 -13.76 4.16 13.43
C ARG A 131 -14.48 4.01 12.09
N PRO A 132 -13.79 3.55 11.05
CA PRO A 132 -14.44 3.23 9.79
C PRO A 132 -15.55 2.17 9.96
N PRO A 133 -16.59 2.17 9.09
CA PRO A 133 -16.76 3.07 7.96
C PRO A 133 -17.21 4.48 8.41
N TYR A 134 -16.51 5.52 7.94
CA TYR A 134 -16.89 6.90 8.15
C TYR A 134 -18.05 7.29 7.23
N ARG A 135 -18.78 8.34 7.61
CA ARG A 135 -19.89 8.86 6.83
C ARG A 135 -19.43 10.05 6.00
N GLU A 136 -20.08 10.31 4.87
CA GLU A 136 -19.78 11.50 4.06
C GLU A 136 -19.82 12.82 4.86
N ARG A 137 -20.71 12.91 5.85
CA ARG A 137 -20.80 14.09 6.75
C ARG A 137 -19.54 14.34 7.56
N ASP A 138 -18.69 13.33 7.73
CA ASP A 138 -17.40 13.44 8.42
C ASP A 138 -16.34 14.07 7.52
N PHE A 139 -16.65 14.36 6.26
CA PHE A 139 -15.76 15.01 5.29
C PHE A 139 -16.34 16.36 4.87
N VAL A 140 -15.75 17.44 5.37
CA VAL A 140 -16.20 18.81 5.06
C VAL A 140 -15.32 19.44 4.00
N SER A 141 -15.82 20.49 3.34
CA SER A 141 -14.98 21.27 2.43
C SER A 141 -13.95 22.09 3.23
N PRO A 142 -12.75 22.36 2.67
CA PRO A 142 -11.70 23.09 3.37
C PRO A 142 -12.19 24.39 3.99
N ASP A 143 -12.98 25.19 3.27
CA ASP A 143 -13.62 26.45 3.71
C ASP A 143 -14.42 26.34 5.02
N ARG A 144 -15.00 25.17 5.31
CA ARG A 144 -15.84 24.95 6.51
C ARG A 144 -15.10 24.39 7.71
N PHE A 145 -13.83 24.00 7.57
CA PHE A 145 -13.05 23.46 8.69
C PHE A 145 -12.36 24.59 9.46
N PRO A 146 -12.77 24.95 10.69
CA PRO A 146 -12.34 26.19 11.34
C PRO A 146 -10.84 26.23 11.68
N GLU A 147 -10.24 25.07 11.96
CA GLU A 147 -8.83 24.97 12.37
C GLU A 147 -7.86 25.11 11.18
N LEU A 148 -8.37 25.17 9.93
CA LEU A 148 -7.53 25.33 8.75
C LEU A 148 -7.15 26.81 8.54
N GLY A 149 -5.85 27.12 8.57
CA GLY A 149 -5.34 28.47 8.32
C GLY A 149 -5.55 28.96 6.88
N SER A 150 -5.61 30.28 6.67
CA SER A 150 -5.80 30.90 5.36
C SER A 150 -4.72 30.53 4.34
N ALA A 151 -3.46 30.45 4.76
CA ALA A 151 -2.35 30.03 3.92
C ALA A 151 -2.53 28.58 3.40
N MET A 152 -2.98 27.66 4.26
CA MET A 152 -3.22 26.26 3.86
C MET A 152 -4.42 26.15 2.92
N ARG A 153 -5.50 26.91 3.17
CA ARG A 153 -6.67 26.97 2.25
C ARG A 153 -6.24 27.41 0.85
N LYS A 154 -5.40 28.45 0.76
CA LYS A 154 -4.86 28.92 -0.51
C LYS A 154 -4.06 27.80 -1.21
N ARG A 155 -3.20 27.11 -0.47
CA ARG A 155 -2.40 26.01 -1.01
C ARG A 155 -3.26 24.86 -1.53
N ILE A 156 -4.32 24.49 -0.82
CA ILE A 156 -5.25 23.45 -1.27
C ILE A 156 -5.96 23.88 -2.55
N ALA A 157 -6.41 25.13 -2.63
CA ALA A 157 -7.10 25.65 -3.81
C ALA A 157 -6.20 25.58 -5.07
N GLU A 158 -4.92 25.94 -4.94
CA GLU A 158 -3.93 25.81 -6.03
C GLU A 158 -3.78 24.36 -6.51
N LEU A 159 -3.83 23.37 -5.61
CA LEU A 159 -3.68 21.95 -5.95
C LEU A 159 -4.92 21.35 -6.62
N THR A 160 -6.10 21.94 -6.43
CA THR A 160 -7.37 21.44 -6.99
C THR A 160 -7.72 22.03 -8.37
N GLN A 161 -6.88 22.92 -8.91
CA GLN A 161 -7.08 23.59 -10.20
C GLN A 161 -6.29 22.96 -11.37
N LEU A 162 -5.65 21.81 -11.13
CA LEU A 162 -4.95 21.00 -12.14
C LEU A 162 -5.88 19.91 -12.68
#